data_AF-A0A8D0FR14-F1
#
_entry.id   AF-A0A8D0FR14-F1
#
_cell.length_a   1.000
_cell.length_b   1.000
_cell.length_c   1.000
_cell.angle_alpha   90.00
_cell.angle_beta   90.00
_cell.angle_gamma   90.00
#
_symmetry.space_group_name_H-M   'P 1'
#
loop_
_entity.id
_entity.type
_entity.pdbx_description
1 polymer ?
#
loop_
_entity_poly.entity_id
_entity_poly.type
_entity_poly.pdbx_seq_one_letter_code
_entity_poly.pdbx_strand_id
1 'polypeptide(L)'
;MFEIVVWVCQEEKIVCGLTKRTTCTEVIQVLFGKPSDYCIVEKWRGSERVLPPLTKILRLWKAWGEEQSNLHFVLVKSDAFLSFPLTTKNAIAFMLYI
;
A
#
# COMPACT_ATOMS: atom_id res chain seq x y z
N MET A 1 9.05 -14.60 -12.78
CA MET A 1 9.43 -13.49 -11.87
C MET A 1 8.14 -12.85 -11.38
N PHE A 2 8.06 -12.33 -10.15
CA PHE A 2 6.85 -11.64 -9.70
C PHE A 2 7.03 -10.13 -9.81
N GLU A 3 5.97 -9.47 -10.26
CA GLU A 3 5.89 -8.04 -10.48
C GLU A 3 4.52 -7.58 -10.02
N ILE A 4 4.49 -6.45 -9.29
CA ILE A 4 3.24 -5.78 -8.89
C ILE A 4 3.33 -4.33 -9.30
N VAL A 5 2.17 -3.76 -9.65
CA VAL A 5 2.04 -2.35 -9.94
C VAL A 5 1.69 -1.62 -8.65
N VAL A 6 2.48 -0.60 -8.32
CA VAL A 6 2.30 0.29 -7.18
C VAL A 6 2.14 1.70 -7.70
N TRP A 7 1.01 2.32 -7.43
CA TRP A 7 0.70 3.69 -7.80
C TRP A 7 1.30 4.66 -6.79
N VAL A 8 2.07 5.63 -7.25
CA VAL A 8 2.71 6.65 -6.41
C VAL A 8 2.35 8.03 -6.95
N CYS A 9 1.60 8.83 -6.21
CA CYS A 9 1.32 10.23 -6.59
C CYS A 9 0.80 10.38 -8.05
N GLN A 10 -0.10 9.48 -8.47
CA GLN A 10 -0.64 9.35 -9.85
C GLN A 10 0.32 8.75 -10.90
N GLU A 11 1.49 8.28 -10.50
CA GLU A 11 2.44 7.59 -11.36
C GLU A 11 2.49 6.09 -11.05
N GLU A 12 2.32 5.25 -12.07
CA GLU A 12 2.43 3.80 -11.91
C GLU A 12 3.90 3.37 -11.86
N LYS A 13 4.27 2.66 -10.80
CA LYS A 13 5.60 2.05 -10.63
C LYS A 13 5.47 0.55 -10.60
N ILE A 14 6.24 -0.12 -11.44
CA ILE A 14 6.30 -1.59 -11.46
C ILE A 14 7.49 -2.02 -10.60
N VAL A 15 7.21 -2.87 -9.61
CA VAL A 15 8.25 -3.43 -8.75
C VAL A 15 8.45 -4.88 -9.13
N CYS A 16 9.56 -5.14 -9.83
CA CYS A 16 9.95 -6.47 -10.29
C CYS A 16 10.84 -7.18 -9.25
N GLY A 17 10.91 -8.51 -9.34
CA GLY A 17 11.83 -9.31 -8.51
C GLY A 17 11.31 -9.59 -7.10
N LEU A 18 9.99 -9.46 -6.89
CA LEU A 18 9.40 -9.71 -5.59
C LEU A 18 9.47 -11.18 -5.20
N THR A 19 9.75 -11.44 -3.91
CA THR A 19 9.81 -12.80 -3.34
C THR A 19 8.76 -13.00 -2.26
N LYS A 20 8.44 -14.25 -1.91
CA LYS A 20 7.44 -14.56 -0.85
C LYS A 20 7.76 -13.92 0.53
N ARG A 21 9.00 -13.45 0.73
CA ARG A 21 9.46 -12.79 1.95
C ARG A 21 9.42 -11.27 1.86
N THR A 22 9.23 -10.70 0.68
CA THR A 22 9.21 -9.24 0.47
C THR A 22 8.02 -8.62 1.20
N THR A 23 8.33 -7.64 2.05
CA THR A 23 7.35 -6.88 2.84
C THR A 23 7.06 -5.54 2.16
N CYS A 24 5.98 -4.88 2.59
CA CYS A 24 5.67 -3.51 2.14
C CYS A 24 6.83 -2.55 2.41
N THR A 25 7.53 -2.69 3.55
CA THR A 25 8.76 -1.94 3.87
C THR A 25 9.82 -2.09 2.78
N GLU A 26 10.14 -3.32 2.37
CA GLU A 26 11.14 -3.57 1.33
C GLU A 26 10.74 -2.94 -0.02
N VAL A 27 9.46 -3.03 -0.38
CA VAL A 27 8.93 -2.40 -1.61
C VAL A 27 9.13 -0.89 -1.57
N ILE A 28 8.74 -0.24 -0.47
CA ILE A 28 8.92 1.20 -0.29
C ILE A 28 10.42 1.56 -0.28
N GLN A 29 11.25 0.74 0.36
CA GLN A 29 12.69 0.95 0.44
C GLN A 29 13.34 0.89 -0.94
N VAL A 30 12.94 -0.03 -1.81
CA VAL A 30 13.43 -0.10 -3.19
C VAL A 30 12.96 1.09 -4.03
N LEU A 31 11.75 1.59 -3.80
CA LEU A 31 11.18 2.70 -4.57
C LEU A 31 11.67 4.10 -4.11
N PHE A 32 11.74 4.31 -2.80
CA PHE A 32 11.97 5.64 -2.18
C PHE A 32 13.14 5.67 -1.18
N GLY A 33 13.73 4.53 -0.82
CA GLY A 33 14.80 4.44 0.17
C GLY A 33 14.37 4.66 1.63
N LYS A 34 13.19 5.23 1.88
CA LYS A 34 12.70 5.61 3.22
C LYS A 34 11.36 4.93 3.54
N PRO A 35 11.36 3.72 4.11
CA PRO A 35 10.13 2.99 4.38
C PRO A 35 9.32 3.49 5.59
N SER A 36 9.88 4.37 6.42
CA SER A 36 9.20 4.95 7.59
C SER A 36 8.17 6.03 7.24
N ASP A 37 8.40 6.73 6.13
CA ASP A 37 7.65 7.95 5.78
C ASP A 37 6.50 7.66 4.83
N TYR A 38 6.35 6.42 4.38
CA TYR A 38 5.33 6.01 3.43
C TYR A 38 4.62 4.74 3.91
N CYS A 39 3.39 4.55 3.46
CA CYS A 39 2.58 3.37 3.67
C CYS A 39 1.97 2.93 2.35
N ILE A 40 1.75 1.63 2.18
CA ILE A 40 1.04 1.09 1.01
C ILE A 40 -0.42 0.92 1.39
N VAL A 41 -1.31 1.31 0.50
CA VAL A 41 -2.77 1.18 0.60
C VAL A 41 -3.21 0.18 -0.45
N GLU A 42 -3.96 -0.85 -0.06
CA GLU A 42 -4.66 -1.71 -1.00
C GLU A 42 -6.02 -1.09 -1.31
N LYS A 43 -6.36 -0.93 -2.60
CA LYS A 43 -7.69 -0.53 -3.07
C LYS A 43 -8.32 -1.70 -3.82
N TRP A 44 -9.55 -2.05 -3.45
CA TRP A 44 -10.37 -3.08 -4.11
C TRP A 44 -11.85 -2.70 -4.06
N ARG A 45 -12.53 -2.60 -5.23
CA ARG A 45 -13.98 -2.34 -5.36
C ARG A 45 -14.54 -1.25 -4.43
N GLY A 46 -13.79 -0.16 -4.21
CA GLY A 46 -14.17 0.94 -3.32
C GLY A 46 -13.74 0.78 -1.85
N SER A 47 -13.29 -0.41 -1.45
CA SER A 47 -12.60 -0.60 -0.17
C SER A 47 -11.13 -0.19 -0.28
N GLU A 48 -10.69 0.70 0.59
CA GLU A 48 -9.29 1.09 0.68
C GLU A 48 -8.75 0.80 2.08
N ARG A 49 -7.60 0.13 2.16
CA ARG A 49 -7.02 -0.28 3.43
C ARG A 49 -5.52 -0.03 3.44
N VAL A 50 -5.04 0.68 4.46
CA VAL A 50 -3.61 0.85 4.69
C VAL A 50 -3.02 -0.48 5.16
N LEU A 51 -2.01 -0.97 4.44
CA LEU A 51 -1.28 -2.17 4.78
C LEU A 51 -0.19 -1.85 5.82
N PRO A 52 -0.10 -2.64 6.90
CA PRO A 52 1.02 -2.56 7.82
C PRO A 52 2.37 -2.77 7.09
N PRO A 53 3.47 -2.12 7.54
CA PRO A 53 4.79 -2.24 6.90
C PRO A 53 5.31 -3.69 6.87
N LEU A 54 4.98 -4.47 7.89
CA LEU A 54 5.35 -5.89 8.01
C LEU A 54 4.52 -6.84 7.11
N THR A 55 3.52 -6.30 6.41
CA THR A 55 2.64 -7.10 5.54
C THR A 55 3.43 -7.63 4.36
N LYS A 56 3.29 -8.93 4.10
CA LYS A 56 3.92 -9.60 2.96
C LYS A 56 3.04 -9.38 1.74
N ILE A 57 3.35 -8.35 0.96
CA ILE A 57 2.53 -7.92 -0.19
C ILE A 57 2.26 -9.05 -1.18
N LEU A 58 3.24 -9.91 -1.44
CA LEU A 58 3.04 -11.06 -2.32
C LEU A 58 2.14 -12.15 -1.75
N ARG A 59 2.14 -12.34 -0.42
CA ARG A 59 1.20 -13.30 0.19
C ARG A 59 -0.22 -12.76 0.14
N LEU A 60 -0.38 -11.47 0.40
CA LEU A 60 -1.66 -10.79 0.31
C LEU A 60 -2.18 -10.82 -1.14
N TRP A 61 -1.37 -10.40 -2.11
CA TRP A 61 -1.71 -10.47 -3.53
C TRP A 61 -2.12 -11.89 -3.94
N LYS A 62 -1.37 -12.92 -3.51
CA LYS A 62 -1.78 -14.32 -3.76
C LYS A 62 -3.08 -14.73 -3.07
N ALA A 63 -3.37 -14.20 -1.88
CA ALA A 63 -4.60 -14.49 -1.16
C ALA A 63 -5.85 -13.94 -1.88
N TRP A 64 -5.69 -12.88 -2.69
CA TRP A 64 -6.76 -12.33 -3.53
C TRP A 64 -7.13 -13.20 -4.74
N GLY A 65 -6.30 -14.19 -5.11
CA GLY A 65 -6.64 -15.16 -6.16
C GLY A 65 -6.96 -14.52 -7.52
N GLU A 66 -8.16 -14.73 -8.04
CA GLU A 66 -8.58 -14.21 -9.36
C GLU A 66 -8.83 -12.69 -9.36
N GLU A 67 -9.09 -12.10 -8.20
CA GLU A 67 -9.33 -10.65 -8.05
C GLU A 67 -8.02 -9.84 -7.99
N GLN A 68 -6.86 -10.48 -8.19
CA GLN A 68 -5.54 -9.82 -8.24
C GLN A 68 -5.49 -8.67 -9.24
N SER A 69 -6.18 -8.79 -10.38
CA SER A 69 -6.25 -7.75 -11.41
C SER A 69 -7.06 -6.53 -11.00
N ASN A 70 -7.96 -6.69 -10.02
CA ASN A 70 -8.80 -5.62 -9.47
C ASN A 70 -8.17 -4.96 -8.24
N LEU A 71 -7.07 -5.52 -7.73
CA LEU A 71 -6.37 -5.02 -6.56
C LEU A 71 -5.30 -4.01 -6.99
N HIS A 72 -5.45 -2.78 -6.51
CA HIS A 72 -4.48 -1.73 -6.78
C HIS A 72 -3.69 -1.42 -5.50
N PHE A 73 -2.37 -1.41 -5.59
CA PHE A 73 -1.52 -0.92 -4.51
C PHE A 73 -1.21 0.55 -4.74
N VAL A 74 -1.44 1.39 -3.74
CA VAL A 74 -1.21 2.83 -3.80
C VAL A 74 -0.30 3.22 -2.65
N LEU A 75 0.84 3.80 -2.96
CA LEU A 75 1.80 4.26 -1.98
C LEU A 75 1.50 5.71 -1.61
N VAL A 76 1.31 5.95 -0.32
CA VAL A 76 0.92 7.25 0.24
C VAL A 76 1.91 7.62 1.33
N LYS A 77 2.30 8.89 1.38
CA LYS A 77 3.19 9.39 2.44
C LYS A 77 2.45 9.38 3.78
N SER A 78 3.04 8.83 4.83
CA SER A 78 2.48 8.81 6.19
C SER A 78 2.17 10.23 6.68
N ASP A 79 2.99 11.20 6.29
CA ASP A 79 2.81 12.63 6.54
C ASP A 79 1.62 13.25 5.80
N ALA A 80 1.21 12.69 4.65
CA ALA A 80 -0.01 13.13 3.96
C ALA A 80 -1.27 12.83 4.79
N PHE A 81 -1.23 11.82 5.66
CA PHE A 81 -2.28 11.57 6.65
C PHE A 81 -2.17 12.52 7.87
N LEU A 82 -0.97 13.02 8.20
CA LEU A 82 -0.74 13.95 9.32
C LEU A 82 -1.06 15.41 8.98
N SER A 83 -1.19 15.75 7.69
CA SER A 83 -1.67 17.07 7.26
C SER A 83 -3.15 17.30 7.59
N PHE A 84 -3.87 16.27 8.06
CA PHE A 84 -5.11 16.47 8.80
C PHE A 84 -4.77 16.77 10.26
N PRO A 85 -5.01 18.00 10.77
CA PRO A 85 -4.67 18.34 12.14
C PRO A 85 -5.36 17.39 13.13
N LEU A 86 -4.54 16.57 13.79
CA LEU A 86 -4.93 15.69 14.88
C LEU A 86 -5.37 16.54 16.09
N THR A 87 -6.66 16.88 16.18
CA THR A 87 -7.31 17.28 17.45
C THR A 87 -8.45 16.34 17.84
N THR A 88 -8.64 15.23 17.13
CA THR A 88 -9.61 14.24 17.58
C THR A 88 -9.06 12.85 17.43
N LYS A 89 -8.92 12.17 18.58
CA LYS A 89 -8.87 10.72 18.72
C LYS A 89 -9.95 10.14 17.80
N ASN A 90 -9.58 9.66 16.60
CA ASN A 90 -10.36 8.83 15.66
C ASN A 90 -9.68 8.83 14.26
N ALA A 91 -8.42 8.43 14.15
CA ALA A 91 -7.67 8.51 12.89
C ALA A 91 -7.74 7.23 12.02
N ILE A 92 -8.81 6.43 12.13
CA ILE A 92 -8.97 5.22 11.28
C ILE A 92 -10.37 5.03 10.71
N ALA A 93 -11.27 6.01 10.86
CA ALA A 93 -12.68 5.87 10.47
C ALA A 93 -13.06 6.65 9.20
N PHE A 94 -12.13 6.94 8.28
CA PHE A 94 -12.45 7.69 7.05
C PHE A 94 -12.42 6.88 5.74
N MET A 95 -12.27 5.55 5.79
CA MET A 95 -12.35 4.70 4.58
C MET A 95 -13.39 3.58 4.70
N LEU A 96 -14.58 3.87 5.24
CA LEU A 96 -15.76 2.99 5.13
C LEU A 96 -17.05 3.83 5.07
N TYR A 97 -17.11 4.81 4.18
CA TYR A 97 -18.39 5.33 3.65
C TYR A 97 -18.11 6.16 2.40
N ILE A 98 -18.08 5.51 1.25
CA ILE A 98 -18.70 5.86 -0.04
C ILE A 98 -18.71 4.56 -0.84
#